data_AF-A0A7J2M9A8-F1
#
_entry.id   AF-A0A7J2M9A8-F1
#
_cell.length_a   1.000
_cell.length_b   1.000
_cell.length_c   1.000
_cell.angle_alpha   90.00
_cell.angle_beta   90.00
_cell.angle_gamma   90.00
#
_symmetry.space_group_name_H-M   'P 1'
#
loop_
_entity.id
_entity.type
_entity.pdbx_description
1 polymer ?
#
loop_
_entity_poly.entity_id
_entity_poly.type
_entity_poly.pdbx_seq_one_letter_code
_entity_poly.pdbx_strand_id
1 'polypeptide(L)' 'MFRKILYPTDFSKDAEKALEYVKKLKETGTEEVVILHVIDGESLEAMVTPCIWEGKDIEKCEEQIKRK' A
#
# COMPACT_ATOMS: atom_id res chain seq x y z
N MET A 1 -23.07 -3.99 13.14
CA MET A 1 -22.10 -3.92 12.03
C MET A 1 -20.87 -3.15 12.47
N PHE A 2 -19.74 -3.30 11.79
CA PHE A 2 -18.52 -2.55 12.05
C PHE A 2 -18.64 -1.11 11.54
N ARG A 3 -18.26 -0.13 12.38
CA ARG A 3 -18.14 1.28 11.95
C ARG A 3 -16.80 1.56 11.26
N LYS A 4 -15.75 0.87 11.66
CA LYS A 4 -14.38 1.03 11.17
C LYS A 4 -13.81 -0.34 10.78
N ILE A 5 -13.27 -0.45 9.57
CA ILE A 5 -12.72 -1.67 9.01
C ILE A 5 -11.24 -1.45 8.68
N LEU A 6 -10.39 -2.41 9.02
CA LEU A 6 -9.03 -2.49 8.48
C LEU A 6 -9.05 -3.43 7.26
N TYR A 7 -8.67 -2.90 6.10
CA TYR A 7 -8.51 -3.65 4.85
C TYR A 7 -7.01 -3.82 4.56
N PRO A 8 -6.39 -4.94 4.98
CA PRO A 8 -5.04 -5.28 4.58
C PRO A 8 -5.03 -5.71 3.11
N THR A 9 -4.04 -5.23 2.35
CA THR A 9 -3.89 -5.56 0.94
C THR A 9 -2.41 -5.74 0.61
N ASP A 10 -2.08 -6.80 -0.12
CA ASP A 10 -0.82 -6.99 -0.83
C ASP A 10 -0.94 -6.61 -2.32
N PHE A 11 -2.10 -6.05 -2.71
CA PHE A 11 -2.49 -5.72 -4.08
C PHE A 11 -2.61 -6.91 -5.04
N SER A 12 -2.70 -8.13 -4.51
CA SER A 12 -3.02 -9.32 -5.30
C SER A 12 -4.48 -9.31 -5.80
N LYS A 13 -4.76 -10.11 -6.82
CA LYS A 13 -6.13 -10.35 -7.30
C LYS A 13 -7.04 -10.95 -6.23
N ASP A 14 -6.49 -11.69 -5.28
CA ASP A 14 -7.27 -12.29 -4.20
C ASP A 14 -7.62 -11.27 -3.12
N ALA A 15 -6.70 -10.34 -2.81
CA ALA A 15 -7.02 -9.18 -1.96
C ALA A 15 -8.13 -8.32 -2.59
N GLU A 16 -8.08 -8.09 -3.91
CA GLU A 16 -9.11 -7.32 -4.62
C GLU A 16 -10.53 -7.90 -4.45
N LYS A 17 -10.68 -9.22 -4.38
CA LYS A 17 -11.99 -9.85 -4.09
C LYS A 17 -12.50 -9.44 -2.71
N ALA A 18 -11.64 -9.35 -1.70
CA ALA A 18 -12.05 -8.92 -0.36
C ALA A 18 -12.50 -7.44 -0.36
N LEU A 19 -11.88 -6.58 -1.18
CA LEU A 19 -12.30 -5.19 -1.35
C LEU A 19 -13.75 -5.07 -1.85
N GLU A 20 -14.20 -5.97 -2.72
CA GLU A 20 -15.59 -5.99 -3.20
C GLU A 20 -16.59 -6.20 -2.06
N TYR A 21 -16.26 -7.06 -1.09
CA TYR A 21 -17.09 -7.25 0.11
C TYR A 21 -17.03 -6.05 1.03
N VAL A 22 -15.84 -5.50 1.28
CA VAL A 22 -15.67 -4.30 2.12
C VAL A 22 -16.54 -3.14 1.63
N LYS A 23 -16.62 -2.95 0.30
CA LYS A 23 -17.51 -1.94 -0.31
C LYS A 23 -18.99 -2.16 0.03
N LYS A 24 -19.47 -3.41 0.00
CA LYS A 24 -20.87 -3.76 0.32
C LYS A 24 -21.21 -3.49 1.79
N LEU A 25 -20.23 -3.56 2.70
CA LEU A 25 -20.45 -3.30 4.13
C LEU A 25 -20.79 -1.83 4.44
N LYS A 26 -20.62 -0.92 3.47
CA LYS A 26 -21.13 0.46 3.57
C LYS A 26 -22.63 0.50 3.82
N GLU A 27 -23.41 -0.34 3.13
CA GLU A 27 -24.88 -0.38 3.22
C GLU A 27 -25.38 -0.78 4.61
N THR A 28 -24.50 -1.36 5.41
CA THR A 28 -24.82 -1.90 6.74
C THR A 28 -24.29 -1.03 7.89
N GLY A 29 -23.76 0.16 7.60
CA GLY A 29 -23.33 1.13 8.62
C GLY A 29 -21.82 1.24 8.84
N THR A 30 -21.01 0.84 7.86
CA THR A 30 -19.57 1.16 7.86
C THR A 30 -19.36 2.65 7.57
N GLU A 31 -18.54 3.31 8.37
CA GLU A 31 -18.24 4.74 8.29
C GLU A 31 -16.79 4.98 7.80
N GLU A 32 -15.84 4.12 8.18
CA GLU A 32 -14.42 4.27 7.87
C GLU A 32 -13.79 2.95 7.40
N VAL A 33 -12.93 3.02 6.39
CA VAL A 33 -12.07 1.92 5.95
C VAL A 33 -10.61 2.40 5.96
N VAL A 34 -9.78 1.76 6.76
CA VAL A 34 -8.33 1.97 6.80
C VAL A 34 -7.69 0.96 5.87
N ILE A 35 -6.96 1.43 4.86
CA ILE A 35 -6.21 0.57 3.94
C ILE A 35 -4.79 0.40 4.48
N LEU A 36 -4.34 -0.84 4.61
CA LEU A 36 -2.99 -1.17 5.07
C LEU A 36 -2.27 -2.02 4.03
N HIS A 37 -1.13 -1.54 3.57
CA HIS A 37 -0.17 -2.35 2.83
C HIS A 37 1.11 -2.46 3.66
N VAL A 38 1.64 -3.67 3.80
CA VAL A 38 2.88 -3.94 4.54
C VAL A 38 3.98 -4.20 3.54
N ILE A 39 5.04 -3.41 3.62
CA ILE A 39 6.27 -3.60 2.85
C ILE A 39 7.30 -4.19 3.82
N ASP A 40 7.88 -5.33 3.47
CA ASP A 40 8.95 -5.92 4.28
C ASP A 40 10.26 -5.15 4.11
N GLY A 41 11.17 -5.30 5.08
CA GLY A 41 12.42 -4.55 5.13
C GLY A 41 13.35 -4.84 3.95
N GLU A 42 13.36 -6.06 3.41
CA GLU A 42 14.21 -6.43 2.28
C GLU A 42 13.69 -5.79 0.99
N SER A 43 12.37 -5.81 0.80
CA SER A 43 11.72 -5.10 -0.31
C SER A 43 12.01 -3.59 -0.25
N LEU A 44 11.93 -2.99 0.94
CA LEU A 44 12.27 -1.59 1.13
C LEU A 44 13.75 -1.34 0.80
N GLU A 45 14.65 -2.16 1.32
CA GLU A 45 16.10 -2.08 1.07
C GLU A 45 16.39 -2.17 -0.43
N ALA A 46 15.81 -3.13 -1.15
CA ALA A 46 15.97 -3.28 -2.59
C ALA A 46 15.49 -2.04 -3.37
N MET A 47 14.41 -1.39 -2.93
CA MET A 47 13.90 -0.15 -3.54
C MET A 47 14.84 1.04 -3.32
N VAL A 48 15.50 1.13 -2.17
CA VAL A 48 16.38 2.27 -1.82
C VAL A 48 17.86 2.02 -2.10
N THR A 49 18.27 0.77 -2.30
CA THR A 49 19.67 0.37 -2.57
C THR A 49 20.29 1.14 -3.74
N PRO A 50 19.59 1.33 -4.89
CA PRO A 50 20.12 2.17 -5.98
C PRO A 50 20.41 3.61 -5.54
N CYS A 51 19.60 4.16 -4.64
CA CYS A 51 19.77 5.52 -4.11
C CYS A 51 21.00 5.63 -3.21
N ILE A 52 21.19 4.61 -2.36
CA ILE A 52 22.33 4.50 -1.44
C ILE A 52 23.64 4.38 -2.22
N TRP A 53 23.68 3.55 -3.27
CA TRP A 53 24.89 3.35 -4.07
C TRP A 53 25.30 4.58 -4.87
N GLU A 54 24.34 5.39 -5.30
CA GLU A 54 24.61 6.66 -6.00
C GLU A 54 24.94 7.82 -5.05
N GLY A 55 24.89 7.61 -3.72
CA GLY A 55 25.09 8.66 -2.73
C GLY A 55 24.07 9.81 -2.85
N LYS A 56 22.89 9.52 -3.41
CA LYS A 56 21.83 10.51 -3.66
C LYS A 56 20.82 10.47 -2.52
N ASP A 57 20.36 11.65 -2.12
CA ASP A 57 19.20 11.77 -1.21
C ASP A 57 17.96 11.08 -1.80
N ILE A 58 17.13 10.54 -0.91
CA ILE A 58 15.90 9.80 -1.22
C ILE A 58 14.98 10.61 -2.16
N GLU A 59 14.89 11.92 -1.98
CA GLU A 59 14.08 12.82 -2.83
C GLU A 59 14.50 12.79 -4.30
N LYS A 60 15.81 12.73 -4.59
CA LYS A 60 16.33 12.66 -5.98
C LYS A 60 16.07 11.31 -6.63
N CYS A 61 15.84 10.29 -5.83
CA CYS A 61 15.51 8.95 -6.30
C CYS A 61 14.04 8.84 -6.71
N GLU A 62 13.14 9.49 -5.97
CA GLU A 62 11.72 9.54 -6.31
C GLU A 62 11.47 10.16 -7.70
N GLU A 63 12.22 11.19 -8.07
CA GLU A 63 12.09 11.83 -9.39
C GLU A 63 12.47 10.91 -10.55
N GLN A 64 13.41 9.98 -10.35
CA GLN A 64 13.83 9.03 -11.36
C GLN A 64 12.84 7.87 -11.50
N ILE A 65 12.25 7.41 -10.40
CA ILE A 65 11.19 6.40 -10.40
C ILE A 65 9.93 6.94 -11.10
N LYS A 66 9.55 8.20 -10.85
CA LYS A 66 8.41 8.86 -11.50
C LYS A 66 8.62 9.16 -13.00
N ARG A 67 9.87 9.10 -13.49
CA ARG A 67 10.24 9.37 -14.89
C ARG A 67 10.23 8.14 -15.79
N LYS A 68 10.13 6.93 -15.22
CA LYS A 68 9.94 5.67 -15.95
C LYS A 68 8.46 5.35 -16.08
#